data_AF-A0A1G2LP11-F1
#
_entry.id   AF-A0A1G2LP11-F1
#
_cell.length_a   1.000
_cell.length_b   1.000
_cell.length_c   1.000
_cell.angle_alpha   90.00
_cell.angle_beta   90.00
_cell.angle_gamma   90.00
#
_symmetry.space_group_name_H-M   'P 1'
#
loop_
_entity.id
_entity.type
_entity.pdbx_description
1 polymer ?
#
loop_
_entity_poly.entity_id
_entity_poly.type
_entity_poly.pdbx_seq_one_letter_code
_entity_poly.pdbx_strand_id
1 'polypeptide(L)'
;MNDDEKNKKAILGVYEELKGLLVAIESKNSWFDDNGFSAHANLIIERVPIVCPEIEDVATYRIRPEHINDRGNIVKPIPAKAKLNSIIGRLKGLYGLDTPTKNDGNTFIQNQSQNQSQFLNFALELQEKIISEIPKYAEGTKERSFLEKLKSALPTIKSATDILSKALRIGADFGLDPATIHKLLGL
;
A
#
# COMPACT_ATOMS: atom_id res chain seq x y z
N MET A 1 23.20 -34.54 13.28
CA MET A 1 22.37 -33.50 12.63
C MET A 1 22.36 -33.85 11.15
N ASN A 2 21.20 -34.22 10.60
CA ASN A 2 21.10 -34.62 9.19
C ASN A 2 21.36 -33.41 8.28
N ASP A 3 21.89 -33.66 7.08
CA ASP A 3 22.18 -32.60 6.10
C ASP A 3 20.93 -31.78 5.74
N ASP A 4 19.76 -32.41 5.71
CA ASP A 4 18.46 -31.73 5.51
C ASP A 4 18.12 -30.71 6.60
N GLU A 5 18.45 -31.03 7.85
CA GLU A 5 18.18 -30.16 9.00
C GLU A 5 19.12 -28.95 9.01
N LYS A 6 20.38 -29.17 8.58
CA LYS A 6 21.37 -28.11 8.37
C LYS A 6 20.96 -27.19 7.23
N ASN A 7 20.46 -27.75 6.12
CA ASN A 7 20.01 -26.98 4.98
C ASN A 7 18.79 -26.12 5.34
N LYS A 8 17.77 -26.71 5.98
CA LYS A 8 16.59 -25.98 6.46
C LYS A 8 16.95 -24.82 7.40
N LYS A 9 17.93 -25.01 8.29
CA LYS A 9 18.42 -23.94 9.18
C LYS A 9 19.13 -22.81 8.41
N ALA A 10 19.90 -23.14 7.37
CA ALA A 10 20.55 -22.15 6.52
C ALA A 10 19.53 -21.33 5.71
N ILE A 11 18.51 -21.99 5.17
CA ILE A 11 17.39 -21.36 4.47
C ILE A 11 16.63 -20.41 5.39
N LEU A 12 16.31 -20.87 6.62
CA LEU A 12 15.64 -20.04 7.61
C LEU A 12 16.49 -18.83 8.01
N GLY A 13 17.81 -19.02 8.14
CA GLY A 13 18.74 -17.92 8.44
C GLY A 13 18.69 -16.82 7.38
N VAL A 14 18.82 -17.19 6.10
CA VAL A 14 18.74 -16.22 5.00
C VAL A 14 17.36 -15.56 4.93
N TYR A 15 16.28 -16.31 5.18
CA TYR A 15 14.92 -15.78 5.23
C TYR A 15 14.74 -14.72 6.32
N GLU A 16 15.22 -14.96 7.55
CA GLU A 16 15.13 -13.99 8.65
C GLU A 16 16.04 -12.78 8.43
N GLU A 17 17.24 -12.97 7.86
CA GLU A 17 18.12 -11.85 7.47
C GLU A 17 17.44 -10.93 6.45
N LEU A 18 16.81 -11.49 5.41
CA LEU A 18 16.06 -10.72 4.40
C LEU A 18 14.85 -9.99 5.01
N LYS A 19 14.14 -10.62 5.96
CA LYS A 19 13.06 -9.96 6.71
C LYS A 19 13.57 -8.79 7.55
N GLY A 20 14.71 -8.96 8.22
CA GLY A 20 15.35 -7.90 8.98
C GLY A 20 15.67 -6.68 8.11
N LEU A 21 16.21 -6.91 6.90
CA LEU A 21 16.45 -5.84 5.93
C LEU A 21 15.14 -5.15 5.49
N LEU A 22 14.08 -5.92 5.26
CA LEU A 22 12.78 -5.37 4.87
C LEU A 22 12.20 -4.46 5.96
N VAL A 23 12.29 -4.87 7.23
CA VAL A 23 11.84 -4.08 8.39
C VAL A 23 12.67 -2.81 8.55
N ALA A 24 13.99 -2.89 8.33
CA ALA A 24 14.89 -1.75 8.44
C ALA A 24 14.61 -0.62 7.41
N ILE A 25 13.89 -0.91 6.32
CA ILE A 25 13.43 0.13 5.39
C ILE A 25 12.18 0.81 5.96
N GLU A 26 12.36 1.71 6.92
CA GLU A 26 11.25 2.42 7.57
C GLU A 26 10.71 3.59 6.72
N SER A 27 11.57 4.22 5.92
CA SER A 27 11.25 5.45 5.18
C SER A 27 10.50 5.19 3.87
N LYS A 28 9.58 6.10 3.52
CA LYS A 28 9.00 6.22 2.17
C LYS A 28 9.87 7.06 1.22
N ASN A 29 10.83 7.80 1.76
CA ASN A 29 11.75 8.65 1.00
C ASN A 29 13.05 7.91 0.70
N SER A 30 13.67 8.23 -0.44
CA SER A 30 15.02 7.76 -0.76
C SER A 30 16.03 8.20 0.29
N TRP A 31 17.05 7.38 0.53
CA TRP A 31 18.16 7.70 1.43
C TRP A 31 19.49 7.42 0.74
N PHE A 32 20.56 8.05 1.22
CA PHE A 32 21.91 7.79 0.72
C PHE A 32 22.43 6.44 1.20
N ASP A 33 23.11 5.72 0.32
CA ASP A 33 23.68 4.39 0.60
C ASP A 33 25.03 4.46 1.35
N ASP A 34 25.20 5.46 2.21
CA ASP A 34 26.48 5.75 2.86
C ASP A 34 26.90 4.65 3.85
N ASN A 35 25.91 3.91 4.35
CA ASN A 35 26.11 2.79 5.28
C ASN A 35 26.30 1.44 4.57
N GLY A 36 26.38 1.42 3.24
CA GLY A 36 26.53 0.18 2.46
C GLY A 36 25.34 -0.77 2.57
N PHE A 37 24.13 -0.23 2.76
CA PHE A 37 22.91 -1.03 2.86
C PHE A 37 22.72 -1.89 1.61
N SER A 38 22.90 -1.31 0.42
CA SER A 38 22.72 -2.07 -0.82
C SER A 38 23.75 -3.19 -0.95
N ALA A 39 25.00 -2.96 -0.54
CA ALA A 39 26.06 -3.96 -0.53
C ALA A 39 25.72 -5.11 0.43
N HIS A 40 25.32 -4.79 1.67
CA HIS A 40 24.94 -5.80 2.66
C HIS A 40 23.72 -6.62 2.20
N ALA A 41 22.69 -5.96 1.67
CA ALA A 41 21.51 -6.63 1.15
C ALA A 41 21.85 -7.56 -0.03
N ASN A 42 22.70 -7.11 -0.95
CA ASN A 42 23.11 -7.91 -2.10
C ASN A 42 23.95 -9.13 -1.69
N LEU A 43 24.78 -9.05 -0.65
CA LEU A 43 25.49 -10.22 -0.12
C LEU A 43 24.53 -11.29 0.40
N ILE A 44 23.45 -10.89 1.06
CA ILE A 44 22.43 -11.82 1.56
C ILE A 44 21.65 -12.45 0.38
N ILE A 45 21.29 -11.65 -0.63
CA ILE A 45 20.63 -12.13 -1.85
C ILE A 45 21.51 -13.12 -2.61
N GLU A 46 22.82 -12.88 -2.69
CA GLU A 46 23.78 -13.78 -3.35
C GLU A 46 23.98 -15.11 -2.62
N ARG A 47 23.67 -15.18 -1.32
CA ARG A 47 23.68 -16.43 -0.56
C ARG A 47 22.46 -17.31 -0.85
N VAL A 48 21.35 -16.75 -1.31
CA VAL A 48 20.11 -17.48 -1.60
C VAL A 48 20.33 -18.69 -2.53
N PRO A 49 20.96 -18.57 -3.72
CA PRO A 49 21.12 -19.73 -4.62
C PRO A 49 22.08 -20.79 -4.06
N ILE A 50 22.91 -20.45 -3.06
CA ILE A 50 23.80 -21.41 -2.38
C ILE A 50 22.99 -22.31 -1.45
N VAL A 51 21.96 -21.76 -0.78
CA VAL A 51 21.13 -22.49 0.20
C VAL A 51 19.80 -22.97 -0.38
N CYS A 52 19.33 -22.33 -1.47
CA CYS A 52 18.10 -22.65 -2.20
C CYS A 52 18.39 -22.64 -3.72
N PRO A 53 19.00 -23.69 -4.27
CA PRO A 53 19.32 -23.77 -5.70
C PRO A 53 18.11 -23.59 -6.63
N GLU A 54 16.89 -23.88 -6.15
CA GLU A 54 15.62 -23.75 -6.85
C GLU A 54 15.24 -22.29 -7.15
N ILE A 55 15.84 -21.33 -6.45
CA ILE A 55 15.68 -19.90 -6.75
C ILE A 55 16.80 -19.48 -7.70
N GLU A 56 16.52 -19.69 -8.99
CA GLU A 56 17.39 -19.24 -10.07
C GLU A 56 17.27 -17.71 -10.31
N ASP A 57 18.31 -17.14 -10.93
CA ASP A 57 18.39 -15.73 -11.33
C ASP A 57 18.21 -14.70 -10.19
N VAL A 58 18.93 -14.88 -9.08
CA VAL A 58 18.85 -13.92 -7.97
C VAL A 58 19.38 -12.52 -8.30
N ALA A 59 20.04 -12.35 -9.45
CA ALA A 59 20.56 -11.09 -9.92
C ALA A 59 19.45 -10.04 -10.13
N THR A 60 18.23 -10.46 -10.47
CA THR A 60 17.07 -9.56 -10.64
C THR A 60 16.64 -8.91 -9.32
N TYR A 61 16.90 -9.56 -8.18
CA TYR A 61 16.54 -9.06 -6.85
C TYR A 61 17.58 -8.10 -6.27
N ARG A 62 18.74 -7.92 -6.91
CA ARG A 62 19.78 -7.02 -6.41
C ARG A 62 19.27 -5.60 -6.25
N ILE A 63 19.52 -5.00 -5.09
CA ILE A 63 19.25 -3.60 -4.81
C ILE A 63 20.33 -2.80 -5.52
N ARG A 64 19.92 -2.00 -6.50
CA ARG A 64 20.83 -1.12 -7.25
C ARG A 64 20.56 0.30 -6.79
N PRO A 65 21.50 0.93 -6.07
CA PRO A 65 21.36 2.34 -5.78
C PRO A 65 21.48 3.14 -7.09
N GLU A 66 20.78 4.27 -7.14
CA GLU A 66 20.84 5.21 -8.25
C GLU A 66 21.86 6.30 -7.92
N HIS A 67 22.75 6.57 -8.85
CA HIS A 67 23.71 7.65 -8.71
C HIS A 67 23.02 8.99 -8.98
N ILE A 68 23.04 9.91 -8.01
CA ILE A 68 22.54 11.28 -8.17
C ILE A 68 23.72 12.24 -8.13
N ASN A 69 24.20 12.61 -9.32
CA ASN A 69 25.18 13.66 -9.56
C ASN A 69 26.30 13.67 -8.48
N ASP A 70 26.64 14.85 -7.95
CA ASP A 70 27.71 15.04 -6.96
C ASP A 70 27.34 14.58 -5.54
N ARG A 71 26.13 14.06 -5.32
CA ARG A 71 25.64 13.68 -3.99
C ARG A 71 25.79 12.20 -3.67
N GLY A 72 26.25 11.39 -4.63
CA GLY A 72 26.52 9.97 -4.43
C GLY A 72 25.33 9.06 -4.75
N ASN A 73 25.34 7.89 -4.12
CA ASN A 73 24.40 6.81 -4.43
C ASN A 73 23.20 6.85 -3.48
N ILE A 74 21.98 6.81 -4.03
CA ILE A 74 20.75 6.72 -3.25
C ILE A 74 20.06 5.37 -3.43
N VAL A 75 19.42 4.89 -2.38
CA VAL A 75 18.52 3.74 -2.44
C VAL A 75 17.09 4.26 -2.43
N LYS A 76 16.28 3.81 -3.40
CA LYS A 76 14.84 4.05 -3.40
C LYS A 76 14.12 2.96 -2.58
N PRO A 77 13.29 3.32 -1.59
CA PRO A 77 12.62 2.36 -0.72
C PRO A 77 11.68 1.42 -1.47
N ILE A 78 10.89 1.95 -2.40
CA ILE A 78 9.83 1.18 -3.07
C ILE A 78 10.43 0.05 -3.93
N PRO A 79 11.40 0.29 -4.83
CA PRO A 79 12.06 -0.80 -5.57
C PRO A 79 12.80 -1.79 -4.67
N ALA A 80 13.46 -1.31 -3.61
CA ALA A 80 14.18 -2.16 -2.65
C ALA A 80 13.22 -3.12 -1.93
N LYS A 81 12.12 -2.59 -1.37
CA LYS A 81 11.08 -3.40 -0.72
C LYS A 81 10.45 -4.40 -1.68
N ALA A 82 10.16 -4.00 -2.91
CA ALA A 82 9.57 -4.90 -3.91
C ALA A 82 10.47 -6.11 -4.20
N LYS A 83 11.79 -5.88 -4.35
CA LYS A 83 12.77 -6.94 -4.59
C LYS A 83 12.91 -7.88 -3.39
N LEU A 84 13.02 -7.33 -2.18
CA LEU A 84 13.09 -8.12 -0.94
C LEU A 84 11.82 -8.95 -0.71
N ASN A 85 10.64 -8.35 -0.89
CA ASN A 85 9.37 -9.07 -0.76
C ASN A 85 9.25 -10.23 -1.76
N SER A 86 9.73 -10.04 -2.99
CA SER A 86 9.64 -11.09 -4.02
C SER A 86 10.50 -12.30 -3.68
N ILE A 87 11.75 -12.09 -3.24
CA ILE A 87 12.64 -13.21 -2.86
C ILE A 87 12.18 -13.88 -1.55
N ILE A 88 11.70 -13.12 -0.57
CA ILE A 88 11.09 -13.64 0.67
C ILE A 88 9.85 -14.49 0.34
N GLY A 89 8.99 -14.00 -0.56
CA GLY A 89 7.79 -14.72 -1.00
C GLY A 89 8.12 -16.05 -1.67
N ARG A 90 9.17 -16.10 -2.51
CA ARG A 90 9.65 -17.35 -3.12
C ARG A 90 10.17 -18.33 -2.08
N LEU A 91 11.03 -17.88 -1.16
CA LEU A 91 11.53 -18.71 -0.05
C LEU A 91 10.38 -19.27 0.79
N LYS A 92 9.39 -18.44 1.10
CA LYS A 92 8.21 -18.84 1.85
C LYS A 92 7.40 -19.92 1.11
N GLY A 93 7.14 -19.73 -0.18
CA GLY A 93 6.35 -20.66 -0.99
C GLY A 93 7.03 -22.01 -1.19
N LEU A 94 8.35 -22.02 -1.41
CA LEU A 94 9.09 -23.26 -1.68
C LEU A 94 9.29 -24.13 -0.43
N TYR A 95 9.56 -23.50 0.73
CA TYR A 95 9.94 -24.24 1.94
C TYR A 95 8.89 -24.19 3.05
N GLY A 96 7.70 -23.66 2.77
CA GLY A 96 6.61 -23.57 3.74
C GLY A 96 7.02 -22.85 5.01
N LEU A 97 7.79 -21.75 4.88
CA LEU A 97 8.26 -20.94 6.00
C LEU A 97 7.11 -20.09 6.56
N ASP A 98 6.04 -20.75 6.98
CA ASP A 98 5.00 -20.18 7.81
C ASP A 98 5.49 -20.17 9.26
N THR A 99 6.27 -19.13 9.60
CA THR A 99 6.12 -18.61 10.96
C THR A 99 4.68 -18.13 11.08
N PRO A 100 3.89 -18.53 12.10
CA PRO A 100 2.66 -17.83 12.39
C PRO A 100 3.06 -16.37 12.54
N THR A 101 2.58 -15.53 11.63
CA THR A 101 2.75 -14.10 11.73
C THR A 101 2.19 -13.71 13.09
N LYS A 102 3.08 -13.48 14.08
CA LYS A 102 2.79 -12.43 15.04
C LYS A 102 2.50 -11.22 14.16
N ASN A 103 1.26 -10.76 14.26
CA ASN A 103 0.72 -9.64 13.50
C ASN A 103 1.66 -8.44 13.59
N ASP A 104 2.56 -8.29 12.63
CA ASP A 104 3.17 -7.01 12.29
C ASP A 104 2.74 -6.72 10.85
N GLY A 105 1.63 -6.00 10.77
CA GLY A 105 0.81 -5.92 9.57
C GLY A 105 1.41 -5.03 8.50
N ASN A 106 1.72 -5.60 7.33
CA ASN A 106 2.01 -4.76 6.16
C ASN A 106 1.55 -5.31 4.81
N THR A 107 1.26 -6.60 4.68
CA THR A 107 0.76 -7.16 3.41
C THR A 107 -0.76 -7.02 3.23
N PHE A 108 -1.53 -6.99 4.32
CA PHE A 108 -2.92 -6.53 4.29
C PHE A 108 -3.02 -5.00 4.24
N ILE A 109 -2.04 -4.29 4.81
CA ILE A 109 -2.04 -2.82 4.81
C ILE A 109 -1.71 -2.25 3.43
N GLN A 110 -0.99 -2.91 2.51
CA GLN A 110 -0.72 -2.28 1.22
C GLN A 110 -1.95 -2.20 0.30
N ASN A 111 -2.75 -3.26 0.18
CA ASN A 111 -4.03 -3.20 -0.55
C ASN A 111 -5.08 -2.40 0.24
N GLN A 112 -5.10 -2.50 1.57
CA GLN A 112 -6.00 -1.71 2.39
C GLN A 112 -5.62 -0.23 2.42
N SER A 113 -4.33 0.14 2.40
CA SER A 113 -3.81 1.51 2.36
C SER A 113 -3.94 2.10 0.98
N GLN A 114 -3.76 1.34 -0.12
CA GLN A 114 -4.06 1.88 -1.46
C GLN A 114 -5.56 2.13 -1.62
N ASN A 115 -6.41 1.18 -1.22
CA ASN A 115 -7.86 1.39 -1.25
C ASN A 115 -8.32 2.48 -0.28
N GLN A 116 -7.72 2.58 0.92
CA GLN A 116 -8.01 3.66 1.88
C GLN A 116 -7.49 5.01 1.39
N SER A 117 -6.30 5.09 0.78
CA SER A 117 -5.77 6.35 0.23
C SER A 117 -6.58 6.81 -0.98
N GLN A 118 -6.98 5.90 -1.87
CA GLN A 118 -7.89 6.22 -2.98
C GLN A 118 -9.26 6.63 -2.47
N PHE A 119 -9.82 5.91 -1.49
CA PHE A 119 -11.09 6.28 -0.86
C PHE A 119 -11.01 7.61 -0.12
N LEU A 120 -9.92 7.89 0.59
CA LEU A 120 -9.71 9.15 1.30
C LEU A 120 -9.62 10.31 0.32
N ASN A 121 -8.85 10.16 -0.77
CA ASN A 121 -8.77 11.18 -1.82
C ASN A 121 -10.13 11.41 -2.46
N PHE A 122 -10.85 10.34 -2.81
CA PHE A 122 -12.22 10.44 -3.34
C PHE A 122 -13.19 11.12 -2.36
N ALA A 123 -13.13 10.77 -1.08
CA ALA A 123 -13.98 11.36 -0.05
C ALA A 123 -13.69 12.86 0.15
N LEU A 124 -12.41 13.26 0.07
CA LEU A 124 -11.99 14.66 0.12
C LEU A 124 -12.46 15.44 -1.11
N GLU A 125 -12.26 14.90 -2.32
CA GLU A 125 -12.73 15.48 -3.57
C GLU A 125 -14.26 15.66 -3.56
N LEU A 126 -15.00 14.64 -3.10
CA LEU A 126 -16.45 14.71 -2.95
C LEU A 126 -16.87 15.77 -1.93
N GLN A 127 -16.16 15.86 -0.81
CA GLN A 127 -16.43 16.87 0.22
C GLN A 127 -16.20 18.29 -0.32
N GLU A 128 -15.08 18.53 -1.01
CA GLU A 128 -14.79 19.81 -1.68
C GLU A 128 -15.86 20.15 -2.71
N LYS A 129 -16.27 19.17 -3.52
CA LYS A 129 -17.32 19.33 -4.52
C LYS A 129 -18.64 19.74 -3.86
N ILE A 130 -19.10 19.03 -2.83
CA ILE A 130 -20.32 19.36 -2.10
C ILE A 130 -20.26 20.77 -1.50
N ILE A 131 -19.15 21.13 -0.86
CA ILE A 131 -18.95 22.47 -0.30
C ILE A 131 -19.00 23.55 -1.39
N SER A 132 -18.43 23.27 -2.57
CA SER A 132 -18.43 24.20 -3.71
C SER A 132 -19.81 24.34 -4.38
N GLU A 133 -20.65 23.31 -4.30
CA GLU A 133 -21.98 23.29 -4.94
C GLU A 133 -23.04 23.94 -4.04
N ILE A 134 -22.99 23.78 -2.71
CA ILE A 134 -23.94 24.39 -1.76
C ILE A 134 -24.26 25.88 -2.04
N PRO A 135 -23.26 26.78 -2.21
CA PRO A 135 -23.54 28.20 -2.44
C PRO A 135 -24.18 28.50 -3.80
N LYS A 136 -24.17 27.55 -4.74
CA LYS A 136 -24.78 27.72 -6.07
C LYS A 136 -26.29 27.52 -6.05
N TYR A 137 -26.83 26.92 -4.99
CA TYR A 137 -28.26 26.68 -4.83
C TYR A 137 -28.85 27.66 -3.79
N ALA A 138 -30.01 28.22 -4.12
CA ALA A 138 -30.72 29.12 -3.23
C ALA A 138 -31.10 28.42 -1.92
N GLU A 139 -31.17 29.19 -0.83
CA GLU A 139 -31.57 28.67 0.48
C GLU A 139 -33.01 28.13 0.43
N GLY A 140 -33.24 26.95 1.02
CA GLY A 140 -34.55 26.28 0.99
C GLY A 140 -34.82 25.40 -0.25
N THR A 141 -33.89 25.32 -1.21
CA THR A 141 -34.01 24.38 -2.34
C THR A 141 -33.71 22.94 -1.91
N LYS A 142 -34.36 21.98 -2.60
CA LYS A 142 -34.19 20.54 -2.33
C LYS A 142 -32.75 20.10 -2.53
N GLU A 143 -32.09 20.65 -3.54
CA GLU A 143 -30.71 20.41 -3.91
C GLU A 143 -29.76 20.87 -2.81
N ARG A 144 -29.99 22.07 -2.24
CA ARG A 144 -29.18 22.57 -1.13
C ARG A 144 -29.39 21.75 0.14
N SER A 145 -30.65 21.42 0.48
CA SER A 145 -30.95 20.58 1.64
C SER A 145 -30.33 19.18 1.51
N PHE A 146 -30.34 18.60 0.31
CA PHE A 146 -29.65 17.36 -0.02
C PHE A 146 -28.13 17.49 0.21
N LEU A 147 -27.49 18.50 -0.36
CA LEU A 147 -26.04 18.70 -0.25
C LEU A 147 -25.59 18.93 1.20
N GLU A 148 -26.33 19.73 1.98
CA GLU A 148 -26.05 19.95 3.41
C GLU A 148 -26.23 18.66 4.22
N LYS A 149 -27.29 17.89 3.95
CA LYS A 149 -27.51 16.63 4.65
C LYS A 149 -26.46 15.60 4.28
N LEU A 150 -26.06 15.52 3.02
CA LEU A 150 -25.00 14.63 2.55
C LEU A 150 -23.66 15.02 3.18
N LYS A 151 -23.32 16.31 3.22
CA LYS A 151 -22.14 16.85 3.92
C LYS A 151 -22.09 16.42 5.38
N SER A 152 -23.21 16.50 6.09
CA SER A 152 -23.29 16.06 7.49
C SER A 152 -23.12 14.54 7.66
N ALA A 153 -23.42 13.77 6.61
CA ALA A 153 -23.31 12.32 6.62
C ALA A 153 -21.93 11.81 6.20
N LEU A 154 -21.14 12.59 5.44
CA LEU A 154 -19.80 12.22 4.93
C LEU A 154 -18.87 11.63 6.01
N PRO A 155 -18.76 12.19 7.23
CA PRO A 155 -17.86 11.65 8.25
C PRO A 155 -18.19 10.22 8.70
N THR A 156 -19.41 9.76 8.44
CA THR A 156 -19.89 8.41 8.82
C THR A 156 -19.68 7.36 7.74
N ILE A 157 -19.14 7.74 6.59
CA ILE A 157 -19.01 6.89 5.40
C ILE A 157 -17.68 6.15 5.45
N LYS A 158 -17.72 4.83 5.24
CA LYS A 158 -16.54 3.95 5.32
C LYS A 158 -16.13 3.35 3.97
N SER A 159 -16.94 3.53 2.93
CA SER A 159 -16.72 2.94 1.60
C SER A 159 -17.42 3.73 0.48
N ALA A 160 -16.98 3.57 -0.77
CA ALA A 160 -17.63 4.20 -1.92
C ALA A 160 -19.07 3.71 -2.15
N THR A 161 -19.34 2.44 -1.82
CA THR A 161 -20.69 1.86 -1.85
C THR A 161 -21.62 2.51 -0.81
N ASP A 162 -21.08 2.92 0.34
CA ASP A 162 -21.85 3.66 1.35
C ASP A 162 -22.19 5.07 0.88
N ILE A 163 -21.32 5.70 0.08
CA ILE A 163 -21.56 7.03 -0.51
C ILE A 163 -22.77 6.98 -1.41
N LEU A 164 -22.76 6.07 -2.39
CA LEU A 164 -23.88 5.91 -3.33
C LEU A 164 -25.18 5.58 -2.61
N SER A 165 -25.13 4.64 -1.67
CA SER A 165 -26.32 4.22 -0.90
C SER A 165 -26.90 5.36 -0.06
N LYS A 166 -26.05 6.15 0.60
CA LYS A 166 -26.50 7.32 1.39
C LYS A 166 -26.97 8.46 0.50
N ALA A 167 -26.27 8.74 -0.61
CA ALA A 167 -26.68 9.78 -1.56
C ALA A 167 -28.05 9.46 -2.16
N LEU A 168 -28.28 8.23 -2.59
CA LEU A 168 -29.58 7.81 -3.13
C LEU A 168 -30.68 7.88 -2.06
N ARG A 169 -30.40 7.44 -0.83
CA ARG A 169 -31.36 7.51 0.27
C ARG A 169 -31.72 8.95 0.64
N ILE A 170 -30.72 9.81 0.86
CA ILE A 170 -30.93 11.23 1.20
C ILE A 170 -31.62 11.93 0.03
N GLY A 171 -31.24 11.64 -1.21
CA GLY A 171 -31.90 12.16 -2.40
C GLY A 171 -33.37 11.78 -2.47
N ALA A 172 -33.69 10.52 -2.17
CA ALA A 172 -35.09 10.06 -2.07
C ALA A 172 -35.86 10.78 -0.96
N ASP A 173 -35.24 11.03 0.21
CA ASP A 173 -35.86 11.77 1.31
C ASP A 173 -36.23 13.21 0.91
N PHE A 174 -35.48 13.83 -0.01
CA PHE A 174 -35.76 15.16 -0.55
C PHE A 174 -36.51 15.14 -1.90
N GLY A 175 -36.86 13.96 -2.42
CA GLY A 175 -37.56 13.78 -3.69
C GLY A 175 -36.74 14.17 -4.92
N LEU A 176 -35.42 13.96 -4.87
CA LEU A 176 -34.52 14.11 -6.01
C LEU A 176 -34.45 12.81 -6.82
N ASP A 177 -34.49 12.94 -8.14
CA ASP A 177 -34.30 11.81 -9.04
C ASP A 177 -32.81 11.42 -9.15
N PRO A 178 -32.50 10.15 -9.48
CA PRO A 178 -31.12 9.69 -9.60
C PRO A 178 -30.27 10.48 -10.61
N ALA A 179 -30.85 11.03 -11.68
CA ALA A 179 -30.10 11.81 -12.67
C ALA A 179 -29.70 13.18 -12.13
N THR A 180 -30.57 13.82 -11.34
CA THR A 180 -30.26 15.05 -10.62
C THR A 180 -29.16 14.82 -9.58
N ILE A 181 -29.22 13.72 -8.83
CA ILE A 181 -28.17 13.34 -7.85
C ILE A 181 -26.82 13.14 -8.55
N HIS A 182 -26.81 12.41 -9.67
CA HIS A 182 -25.62 12.19 -10.49
C HIS A 182 -25.01 13.52 -10.96
N LYS A 183 -25.84 14.44 -11.46
CA LYS A 183 -25.41 15.78 -11.90
C LYS A 183 -24.82 16.62 -10.77
N LEU A 184 -25.41 16.55 -9.57
CA LEU A 184 -24.95 17.30 -8.39
C LEU A 184 -23.60 16.80 -7.88
N LEU A 185 -23.38 15.49 -7.89
CA LEU A 185 -22.16 14.87 -7.37
C LEU A 185 -21.04 14.75 -8.40
N GLY A 186 -21.35 14.87 -9.70
CA GLY A 186 -20.36 14.72 -10.77
C GLY A 186 -19.78 13.31 -10.86
N LEU A 187 -20.59 12.32 -10.45
CA LEU A 187 -20.29 10.89 -10.58
C LEU A 187 -20.52 10.41 -12.01
#